data_AF-A0A2P4PL07-F1
#
_entry.id   AF-A0A2P4PL07-F1
#
_cell.length_a   1.000
_cell.length_b   1.000
_cell.length_c   1.000
_cell.angle_alpha   90.00
_cell.angle_beta   90.00
_cell.angle_gamma   90.00
#
_symmetry.space_group_name_H-M   'P 1'
#
loop_
_entity.id
_entity.type
_entity.pdbx_description
1 polymer ?
#
loop_
_entity_poly.entity_id
_entity_poly.type
_entity_poly.pdbx_seq_one_letter_code
_entity_poly.pdbx_strand_id
1 'polypeptide(L)'
;MLSYNSDHYEQFANLYGKPTTEQFCPSLINEKSKTELVPNNILIFAKIKDYIRYNSCRKTQCLYSNSQLTEQQKQDLNSVIQAYTY
;
A
#
# COMPACT_ATOMS: atom_id res chain seq x y z
N MET A 1 2.38 -16.34 -47.62
CA MET A 1 1.77 -17.09 -46.51
C MET A 1 2.46 -16.60 -45.23
N LEU A 2 1.85 -15.66 -44.51
CA LEU A 2 2.43 -15.11 -43.27
C LEU A 2 2.10 -16.10 -42.15
N SER A 3 3.11 -16.78 -41.61
CA SER A 3 2.92 -17.62 -40.43
C SER A 3 2.59 -16.72 -39.25
N TYR A 4 1.32 -16.75 -38.82
CA TYR A 4 0.84 -16.03 -37.66
C TYR A 4 1.38 -16.73 -36.42
N ASN A 5 2.59 -16.37 -36.00
CA ASN A 5 3.17 -16.89 -34.78
C ASN A 5 2.48 -16.16 -33.62
N SER A 6 1.43 -16.76 -33.04
CA SER A 6 0.53 -16.06 -32.11
C SER A 6 1.13 -15.81 -30.74
N ASP A 7 2.36 -16.28 -30.50
CA ASP A 7 3.05 -16.11 -29.24
C ASP A 7 4.35 -15.35 -29.47
N HIS A 8 4.24 -14.01 -29.41
CA HIS A 8 5.38 -13.10 -29.51
C HIS A 8 6.14 -12.94 -28.19
N TYR A 9 5.69 -13.62 -27.14
CA TYR A 9 6.29 -13.53 -25.82
C TYR A 9 7.25 -14.68 -25.60
N GLU A 10 8.51 -14.33 -25.39
CA GLU A 10 9.53 -15.29 -24.96
C GLU A 10 9.24 -15.74 -23.52
N GLN A 11 9.46 -17.02 -23.24
CA GLN A 11 9.25 -17.55 -21.90
C GLN A 11 10.15 -16.85 -20.89
N PHE A 12 9.58 -16.43 -19.76
CA PHE A 12 10.28 -15.70 -18.70
C PHE A 12 11.58 -16.39 -18.25
N ALA A 13 11.58 -17.72 -18.18
CA ALA A 13 12.75 -18.52 -17.81
C ALA A 13 13.93 -18.34 -18.77
N ASN A 14 13.65 -18.13 -20.06
CA ASN A 14 14.68 -17.89 -21.08
C ASN A 14 15.24 -16.47 -20.96
N LEU A 15 14.39 -15.48 -20.63
CA LEU A 15 14.80 -14.09 -20.46
C LEU A 15 15.65 -13.86 -19.19
N TYR A 16 15.31 -14.54 -18.08
CA TYR A 16 15.89 -14.27 -16.77
C TYR A 16 16.69 -15.43 -16.17
N GLY A 17 16.80 -16.55 -16.89
CA GLY A 17 17.65 -17.71 -16.53
C GLY A 17 17.19 -18.49 -15.30
N LYS A 18 15.99 -18.23 -14.78
CA LYS A 18 15.40 -18.93 -13.63
C LYS A 18 13.90 -19.17 -13.86
N PRO A 19 13.37 -20.36 -13.53
CA PRO A 19 11.94 -20.58 -13.55
C PRO A 19 11.25 -19.74 -12.48
N THR A 20 10.20 -19.02 -12.87
CA THR A 20 9.33 -18.35 -11.91
C THR A 20 8.41 -19.39 -11.31
N THR A 21 8.53 -19.66 -10.02
CA THR A 21 7.59 -20.51 -9.29
C THR A 21 6.58 -19.63 -8.55
N GLU A 22 5.34 -20.10 -8.44
CA GLU A 22 4.27 -19.42 -7.70
C GLU A 22 4.64 -19.13 -6.24
N GLN A 23 5.62 -19.86 -5.70
CA GLN A 23 6.18 -19.65 -4.36
C GLN A 23 6.73 -18.23 -4.14
N PHE A 24 7.18 -17.55 -5.20
CA PHE A 24 7.69 -16.19 -5.14
C PHE A 24 6.69 -15.14 -5.63
N CYS A 25 5.46 -15.56 -5.96
CA CYS A 25 4.43 -14.65 -6.43
C CYS A 25 3.95 -13.77 -5.27
N PRO A 26 4.25 -12.45 -5.26
CA PRO A 26 3.95 -11.61 -4.10
C PRO A 26 2.46 -11.54 -3.78
N SER A 27 1.59 -11.59 -4.80
CA SER A 27 0.14 -11.59 -4.62
C SER A 27 -0.34 -12.85 -3.86
N LEU A 28 0.16 -14.03 -4.22
CA LEU A 28 -0.19 -15.28 -3.53
C LEU A 28 0.39 -15.35 -2.11
N ILE A 29 1.57 -14.77 -1.88
CA ILE A 29 2.16 -14.65 -0.54
C ILE A 29 1.28 -13.75 0.33
N ASN A 30 0.84 -12.61 -0.20
CA ASN A 30 0.01 -11.63 0.51
C ASN A 30 -1.40 -12.16 0.80
N GLU A 31 -1.98 -12.91 -0.12
CA GLU A 31 -3.28 -13.54 0.05
C GLU A 31 -3.25 -14.63 1.14
N LYS A 32 -2.20 -15.47 1.15
CA LYS A 32 -1.99 -16.50 2.18
C LYS A 32 -1.68 -15.91 3.55
N SER A 33 -0.95 -14.79 3.61
CA SER A 33 -0.61 -14.13 4.86
C SER A 33 -1.79 -13.36 5.47
N LYS A 34 -2.85 -13.05 4.69
CA LYS A 34 -3.93 -12.09 5.06
C LYS A 34 -3.39 -10.78 5.66
N THR A 35 -2.12 -10.49 5.40
CA THR A 35 -1.44 -9.33 5.93
C THR A 35 -1.31 -8.42 4.73
N GLU A 36 -2.10 -7.35 4.69
CA GLU A 36 -1.82 -6.25 3.79
C GLU A 36 -0.37 -5.83 4.07
N LEU A 37 0.56 -6.19 3.18
CA LEU A 37 1.94 -5.66 3.16
C LEU A 37 1.90 -4.21 2.66
N VAL A 38 1.00 -3.44 3.24
CA VAL A 38 0.99 -2.01 3.12
C VAL A 38 2.01 -1.53 4.16
N PRO A 39 3.01 -0.70 3.79
CA PRO A 39 3.90 -0.09 4.76
C PRO A 39 3.09 0.48 5.91
N ASN A 40 3.46 0.20 7.16
CA ASN A 40 2.79 0.73 8.37
C ASN A 40 2.61 2.27 8.35
N ASN A 41 3.38 2.93 7.49
CA ASN A 41 3.42 4.36 7.19
C ASN A 41 2.23 4.84 6.33
N ILE A 42 1.56 3.96 5.59
CA ILE A 42 0.26 4.26 5.01
C ILE A 42 -0.72 4.02 6.15
N LEU A 43 -0.93 5.08 6.94
CA LEU A 43 -2.01 5.16 7.92
C LEU A 43 -3.29 4.70 7.22
N ILE A 44 -3.64 3.46 7.58
CA ILE A 44 -4.59 2.58 6.93
C ILE A 44 -5.83 3.37 6.56
N PHE A 45 -6.15 3.47 5.27
CA PHE A 45 -7.34 4.16 4.77
C PHE A 45 -8.61 3.69 5.51
N ALA A 46 -8.66 2.41 5.88
CA ALA A 46 -9.75 1.82 6.67
C ALA A 46 -9.91 2.40 8.09
N LYS A 47 -8.95 3.17 8.60
CA LYS A 47 -8.99 3.84 9.91
C LYS A 47 -9.33 5.34 9.81
N ILE A 48 -9.46 5.86 8.59
CA ILE A 48 -9.88 7.24 8.36
C ILE A 48 -11.39 7.29 8.54
N LYS A 49 -11.83 8.13 9.48
CA LYS A 49 -13.25 8.37 9.74
C LYS A 49 -13.83 9.37 8.76
N ASP A 50 -13.07 10.42 8.44
CA ASP A 50 -13.56 11.54 7.62
C ASP A 50 -12.39 12.36 7.06
N TYR A 51 -12.70 13.33 6.21
CA TYR A 51 -11.75 14.27 5.62
C TYR A 51 -12.23 15.71 5.79
N ILE A 52 -11.36 16.56 6.34
CA ILE A 52 -11.61 18.01 6.37
C ILE A 52 -10.76 18.68 5.30
N ARG A 53 -11.42 19.41 4.41
CA ARG A 53 -10.74 20.27 3.43
C ARG A 53 -10.67 21.70 3.97
N TYR A 54 -9.47 22.21 4.13
CA TYR A 54 -9.28 23.62 4.49
C TYR A 54 -9.42 24.50 3.25
N ASN A 55 -10.34 25.45 3.29
CA ASN A 55 -10.56 26.38 2.19
C ASN A 55 -9.39 27.36 1.99
N SER A 56 -8.66 27.68 3.06
CA SER A 56 -7.55 28.63 3.05
C SER A 56 -6.27 28.07 2.41
N CYS A 57 -5.92 26.82 2.71
CA CYS A 57 -4.66 26.21 2.22
C CYS A 57 -4.87 25.12 1.16
N ARG A 58 -6.13 24.82 0.79
CA ARG A 58 -6.55 23.76 -0.14
C ARG A 58 -6.04 22.35 0.22
N LYS A 59 -5.47 22.17 1.41
CA LYS A 59 -5.01 20.87 1.89
C LYS A 59 -6.19 20.12 2.52
N THR A 60 -6.27 18.83 2.19
CA THR A 60 -7.20 17.89 2.83
C THR A 60 -6.49 17.23 3.99
N GLN A 61 -7.08 17.29 5.18
CA GLN A 61 -6.61 16.59 6.37
C GLN A 61 -7.49 15.38 6.63
N CYS A 62 -6.88 14.25 6.96
CA CYS A 62 -7.60 13.04 7.35
C CYS A 62 -7.95 13.13 8.83
N LEU A 63 -9.20 12.81 9.17
CA LEU A 63 -9.64 12.60 10.54
C LEU A 63 -9.60 11.11 10.86
N TYR A 64 -8.81 10.76 11.88
CA TYR A 64 -8.75 9.39 12.38
C TYR A 64 -9.68 9.24 13.59
N SER A 65 -10.36 8.10 13.71
CA SER A 65 -11.10 7.80 14.93
C SER A 65 -10.14 7.29 16.01
N ASN A 66 -10.13 7.91 17.18
CA ASN A 66 -9.34 7.44 18.33
C ASN A 66 -9.67 5.99 18.73
N SER A 67 -10.89 5.52 18.45
CA SER A 67 -11.29 4.13 18.72
C SER A 67 -10.70 3.11 17.75
N GLN A 68 -10.22 3.55 16.58
CA GLN A 68 -9.66 2.67 15.53
C GLN A 68 -8.13 2.69 15.49
N LEU A 69 -7.50 3.59 16.25
CA LEU A 69 -6.05 3.67 16.38
C LEU A 69 -5.55 2.80 17.53
N THR A 70 -4.42 2.12 17.32
CA THR A 70 -3.68 1.47 18.41
C THR A 70 -2.95 2.52 19.25
N GLU A 71 -2.54 2.17 20.47
CA GLU A 71 -1.81 3.10 21.36
C GLU A 71 -0.52 3.64 20.72
N GLN A 72 0.23 2.79 20.00
CA GLN A 72 1.41 3.23 19.26
C GLN A 72 1.05 4.27 18.18
N GLN A 73 -0.01 4.03 17.42
CA GLN A 73 -0.43 4.97 16.36
C GLN A 73 -0.90 6.31 16.94
N LYS A 74 -1.50 6.31 18.14
CA LYS A 74 -1.85 7.55 18.85
C LYS A 74 -0.59 8.33 19.26
N GLN A 75 0.44 7.63 19.74
CA GLN A 75 1.73 8.24 20.11
C GLN A 75 2.44 8.83 18.88
N ASP A 76 2.46 8.10 17.76
CA ASP A 76 3.06 8.56 16.51
C ASP A 76 2.32 9.80 15.99
N LEU A 77 0.98 9.77 15.98
CA LEU A 77 0.15 10.92 15.57
C LEU A 77 0.39 12.15 16.44
N ASN A 78 0.45 11.98 17.76
CA ASN A 78 0.72 13.07 18.70
C ASN A 78 2.11 13.68 18.49
N SER A 79 3.13 12.86 18.22
CA SER A 79 4.48 13.32 17.91
C SER A 79 4.50 14.20 16.66
N VAL A 80 3.75 13.82 15.62
CA VAL A 80 3.60 14.61 14.40
C VAL A 80 2.88 15.93 14.70
N ILE A 81 1.77 15.92 15.43
CA ILE A 81 1.02 17.13 15.80
C ILE A 81 1.92 18.11 16.56
N GLN A 82 2.70 17.63 17.53
CA GLN A 82 3.63 18.47 18.30
C GLN A 82 4.71 19.10 17.42
N ALA A 83 5.23 18.39 16.41
CA ALA A 83 6.22 18.94 15.48
C ALA A 83 5.66 20.08 14.59
N TYR A 84 4.34 20.12 14.35
CA TYR A 84 3.69 21.17 13.56
C TYR A 84 3.16 22.34 14.39
N THR A 85 3.11 22.20 15.72
CA THR A 85 2.63 23.26 16.62
C THR A 85 3.85 24.01 17.17
N TYR A 86 4.33 24.98 16.38
CA TYR A 86 5.43 25.89 16.76
C TYR A 86 4.93 27.00 17.70
#